data_AF-A0A2N2D315-F1
#
_entry.id   AF-A0A2N2D315-F1
#
_cell.length_a   1.000
_cell.length_b   1.000
_cell.length_c   1.000
_cell.angle_alpha   90.00
_cell.angle_beta   90.00
_cell.angle_gamma   90.00
#
_symmetry.space_group_name_H-M   'P 1'
#
loop_
_entity.id
_entity.type
_entity.pdbx_description
1 polymer ?
#
loop_
_entity_poly.entity_id
_entity_poly.type
_entity_poly.pdbx_seq_one_letter_code
_entity_poly.pdbx_strand_id
1 'polypeptide(L)'
;MILGIIHKSNQMSATILSHLESSGSIISCKEEIIDETVYLNILARCGSSDREYIVNSPQAIANSLDLNFIQQILSINGIKHENAAGDIINREYDVLVFEMSTISVKQKIYGKAAAQIKYIEEDQCKKVADLAKRVIYLMGLDYGMVKIAITGARKTRVLSVNTSPLIREKDIKTLLRKLDRIISNIEGMESQEVKMGADPEFMLANATNGRMIPASQFFPREGTVGCDNIRIPSRQQRPVAELRPKPDYSPLQLLSNLKQALYSASTLSPYRNIKWLAGSQPFGGYSIGGHIHFSNVNLNNHILRALDNYVGLPLFLIENQITAVKRRKKYGFLADYRTKDYGGFEYRTPGSWLVSPEITTAAFCLGKIVASNYLHLTRNCFIAVDAQRAFYEGDQDYLRPLFKDIWADIQNLSMYNSFSEELQFIANMIQNDINWDERVDIRKTWGITNVSRREYKNAKVPINATTSSSINSNPDRASTSATRRPPINSIRNSNPQPSLRTVNSENNNGNNRDRRSGSSIRTSNSGPVFTSTHNFHN
;
A
#
# COMPACT_ATOMS: atom_id res chain seq x y z
N MET A 1 14.20 20.25 -14.46
CA MET A 1 13.93 18.82 -14.69
C MET A 1 13.43 18.60 -16.11
N ILE A 2 13.44 17.36 -16.59
CA ILE A 2 12.71 16.93 -17.79
C ILE A 2 11.42 16.24 -17.33
N LEU A 3 10.27 16.79 -17.71
CA LEU A 3 8.95 16.17 -17.51
C LEU A 3 8.48 15.60 -18.84
N GLY A 4 8.36 14.27 -18.89
CA GLY A 4 7.76 13.55 -20.02
C GLY A 4 6.35 13.08 -19.71
N ILE A 5 5.48 13.09 -20.71
CA ILE A 5 4.14 12.51 -20.64
C ILE A 5 3.69 12.02 -22.02
N ILE A 6 3.20 10.79 -22.06
CA ILE A 6 2.69 10.15 -23.29
C ILE A 6 1.18 9.99 -23.18
N HIS A 7 0.45 10.54 -24.15
CA HIS A 7 -1.02 10.54 -24.15
C HIS A 7 -1.57 10.36 -25.58
N LYS A 8 -2.65 9.59 -25.76
CA LYS A 8 -3.30 9.40 -27.08
C LYS A 8 -3.58 10.77 -27.73
N SER A 9 -3.23 10.92 -29.01
CA SER A 9 -3.33 12.19 -29.74
C SER A 9 -4.79 12.62 -29.85
N ASN A 10 -5.19 13.63 -29.04
CA ASN A 10 -6.54 14.18 -28.94
C ASN A 10 -6.55 15.50 -28.14
N GLN A 11 -7.75 16.04 -27.83
CA GLN A 11 -7.90 17.30 -27.09
C GLN A 11 -7.19 17.31 -25.71
N MET A 12 -7.07 16.16 -25.03
CA MET A 12 -6.34 16.08 -23.76
C MET A 12 -4.83 16.24 -23.96
N SER A 13 -4.23 15.61 -24.98
CA SER A 13 -2.79 15.77 -25.24
C SER A 13 -2.45 17.20 -25.67
N ALA A 14 -3.32 17.84 -26.46
CA ALA A 14 -3.19 19.27 -26.79
C ALA A 14 -3.31 20.18 -25.54
N THR A 15 -4.25 19.87 -24.63
CA THR A 15 -4.40 20.64 -23.37
C THR A 15 -3.19 20.47 -22.44
N ILE A 16 -2.58 19.28 -22.42
CA ILE A 16 -1.35 19.00 -21.67
C ILE A 16 -0.15 19.73 -22.30
N LEU A 17 -0.03 19.72 -23.63
CA LEU A 17 1.02 20.42 -24.36
C LEU A 17 1.01 21.92 -24.03
N SER A 18 -0.11 22.61 -24.20
CA SER A 18 -0.18 24.05 -23.93
C SER A 18 -0.10 24.43 -22.45
N HIS A 19 -0.33 23.50 -21.53
CA HIS A 19 0.03 23.70 -20.13
C HIS A 19 1.56 23.65 -19.94
N LEU A 20 2.23 22.65 -20.51
CA LEU A 20 3.69 22.50 -20.42
C LEU A 20 4.45 23.61 -21.17
N GLU A 21 3.92 24.11 -22.29
CA GLU A 21 4.42 25.31 -23.00
C GLU A 21 4.38 26.58 -22.13
N SER A 22 3.46 26.67 -21.17
CA SER A 22 3.42 27.78 -20.20
C SER A 22 4.26 27.52 -18.93
N SER A 23 4.66 26.27 -18.69
CA SER A 23 5.45 25.82 -17.53
C SER A 23 6.95 25.64 -17.83
N GLY A 24 7.37 25.73 -19.09
CA GLY A 24 8.75 25.49 -19.50
C GLY A 24 8.93 25.38 -21.02
N SER A 25 10.11 24.95 -21.46
CA SER A 25 10.44 24.81 -22.88
C SER A 25 10.19 23.38 -23.36
N ILE A 26 9.36 23.18 -24.39
CA ILE A 26 9.20 21.86 -25.03
C ILE A 26 10.52 21.46 -25.70
N ILE A 27 11.07 20.31 -25.29
CA ILE A 27 12.30 19.71 -25.85
C ILE A 27 11.94 18.85 -27.08
N SER A 28 10.84 18.10 -26.98
CA SER A 28 10.36 17.20 -28.02
C SER A 28 8.84 17.07 -27.91
N CYS A 29 8.16 17.13 -29.04
CA CYS A 29 6.76 16.77 -29.17
C CYS A 29 6.66 15.92 -30.44
N LYS A 30 6.38 14.62 -30.30
CA LYS A 30 6.42 13.64 -31.39
C LYS A 30 5.20 12.74 -31.36
N GLU A 31 4.70 12.39 -32.53
CA GLU A 31 3.73 11.32 -32.67
C GLU A 31 4.43 9.96 -32.72
N GLU A 32 3.94 9.03 -31.92
CA GLU A 32 4.42 7.65 -31.79
C GLU A 32 3.23 6.70 -31.97
N ILE A 33 3.39 5.63 -32.74
CA ILE A 33 2.33 4.64 -32.96
C ILE A 33 2.54 3.49 -31.96
N ILE A 34 1.56 3.27 -31.09
CA ILE A 34 1.52 2.16 -30.14
C ILE A 34 0.19 1.43 -30.33
N ASP A 35 0.26 0.16 -30.75
CA ASP A 35 -0.91 -0.71 -31.05
C ASP A 35 -1.95 -0.01 -31.95
N GLU A 36 -1.51 0.31 -33.18
CA GLU A 36 -2.24 1.06 -34.24
C GLU A 36 -2.78 2.45 -33.83
N THR A 37 -2.59 2.88 -32.58
CA THR A 37 -3.03 4.17 -32.06
C THR A 37 -1.89 5.18 -32.07
N VAL A 38 -2.19 6.39 -32.54
CA VAL A 38 -1.28 7.55 -32.42
C VAL A 38 -1.31 8.13 -31.01
N TYR A 39 -0.15 8.15 -30.37
CA TYR A 39 0.15 8.84 -29.12
C TYR A 39 1.03 10.06 -29.38
N LEU A 40 0.87 11.09 -28.56
CA LEU A 40 1.75 12.24 -28.52
C LEU A 40 2.70 12.10 -27.32
N ASN A 41 3.99 11.95 -27.59
CA ASN A 41 5.06 11.95 -26.60
C ASN A 41 5.59 13.38 -26.43
N ILE A 42 5.30 14.00 -25.28
CA ILE A 42 5.65 15.37 -24.94
C ILE A 42 6.75 15.35 -23.89
N LEU A 43 7.92 15.91 -24.19
CA LEU A 43 9.02 16.12 -23.25
C LEU A 43 9.25 17.64 -23.07
N ALA A 44 9.15 18.12 -21.83
CA ALA A 44 9.34 19.53 -21.48
C ALA A 44 10.46 19.73 -20.47
N ARG A 45 11.27 20.79 -20.64
CA ARG A 45 12.22 21.27 -19.64
C ARG A 45 11.53 22.28 -18.74
N CYS A 46 11.18 21.84 -17.53
CA CYS A 46 10.55 22.64 -16.49
C CYS A 46 11.52 22.76 -15.31
N GLY A 47 11.95 23.97 -14.96
CA GLY A 47 12.89 24.17 -13.85
C GLY A 47 14.35 23.75 -14.12
N SER A 48 15.22 24.04 -13.16
CA SER A 48 16.69 23.95 -13.30
C SER A 48 17.29 22.53 -13.23
N SER A 49 16.72 21.64 -12.41
CA SER A 49 17.27 20.31 -12.11
C SER A 49 17.51 19.45 -13.37
N ASP A 50 18.49 18.55 -13.36
CA ASP A 50 18.82 17.66 -14.49
C ASP A 50 17.88 16.44 -14.60
N ARG A 51 17.30 16.03 -13.48
CA ARG A 51 16.44 14.84 -13.30
C ARG A 51 15.30 14.72 -14.30
N GLU A 52 14.98 13.48 -14.66
CA GLU A 52 13.87 13.12 -15.54
C GLU A 52 12.70 12.50 -14.74
N TYR A 53 11.47 12.76 -15.19
CA TYR A 53 10.25 12.12 -14.69
C TYR A 53 9.31 11.86 -15.87
N ILE A 54 9.02 10.59 -16.17
CA ILE A 54 8.14 10.18 -17.28
C ILE A 54 6.82 9.64 -16.74
N VAL A 55 5.72 10.37 -16.96
CA VAL A 55 4.35 9.91 -16.69
C VAL A 55 3.95 8.90 -17.77
N ASN A 56 3.77 7.63 -17.39
CA ASN A 56 3.47 6.49 -18.28
C ASN A 56 4.55 6.25 -19.36
N SER A 57 5.41 5.25 -19.15
CA SER A 57 6.39 4.84 -20.18
C SER A 57 5.70 4.17 -21.39
N PRO A 58 6.33 4.15 -22.59
CA PRO A 58 5.75 3.52 -23.78
C PRO A 58 5.38 2.05 -23.54
N GLN A 59 6.22 1.30 -22.82
CA GLN A 59 5.98 -0.10 -22.47
C GLN A 59 4.73 -0.26 -21.57
N ALA A 60 4.54 0.62 -20.59
CA ALA A 60 3.37 0.57 -19.71
C ALA A 60 2.07 0.87 -20.48
N ILE A 61 2.15 1.73 -21.50
CA ILE A 61 1.03 2.01 -22.41
C ILE A 61 0.73 0.80 -23.29
N ALA A 62 1.73 0.22 -23.96
CA ALA A 62 1.55 -0.97 -24.79
C ALA A 62 0.98 -2.16 -23.98
N ASN A 63 1.53 -2.42 -22.80
CA ASN A 63 1.04 -3.41 -21.83
C ASN A 63 -0.43 -3.19 -21.42
N SER A 64 -0.92 -1.95 -21.49
CA SER A 64 -2.29 -1.57 -21.14
C SER A 64 -3.25 -1.54 -22.33
N LEU A 65 -2.80 -1.95 -23.52
CA LEU A 65 -3.61 -2.18 -24.71
C LEU A 65 -3.79 -3.68 -24.95
N ASP A 66 -2.76 -4.50 -24.69
CA ASP A 66 -2.90 -5.96 -24.67
C ASP A 66 -3.81 -6.45 -23.53
N LEU A 67 -5.00 -6.94 -23.91
CA LEU A 67 -5.97 -7.51 -22.99
C LEU A 67 -5.44 -8.78 -22.29
N ASN A 68 -4.62 -9.59 -22.94
CA ASN A 68 -4.03 -10.80 -22.37
C ASN A 68 -3.03 -10.45 -21.26
N PHE A 69 -2.12 -9.50 -21.53
CA PHE A 69 -1.23 -8.94 -20.50
C PHE A 69 -2.02 -8.45 -19.28
N ILE A 70 -3.07 -7.63 -19.47
CA ILE A 70 -3.92 -7.15 -18.38
C ILE A 70 -4.52 -8.32 -17.58
N GLN A 71 -5.10 -9.31 -18.26
CA GLN A 71 -5.71 -10.48 -17.62
C GLN A 71 -4.70 -11.28 -16.79
N GLN A 72 -3.47 -11.47 -17.29
CA GLN A 72 -2.41 -12.18 -16.56
C GLN A 72 -1.92 -11.41 -15.32
N ILE A 73 -1.61 -10.11 -15.45
CA ILE A 73 -1.18 -9.28 -14.30
C ILE A 73 -2.25 -9.28 -13.20
N LEU A 74 -3.52 -9.09 -13.57
CA LEU A 74 -4.62 -9.09 -12.61
C LEU A 74 -4.79 -10.47 -11.97
N SER A 75 -4.66 -11.57 -12.74
CA SER A 75 -4.73 -12.94 -12.22
C SER A 75 -3.65 -13.25 -11.18
N ILE A 76 -2.38 -12.97 -11.52
CA ILE A 76 -1.20 -13.17 -10.66
C ILE A 76 -1.36 -12.42 -9.33
N ASN A 77 -1.89 -11.19 -9.39
CA ASN A 77 -2.11 -10.34 -8.22
C ASN A 77 -3.40 -10.65 -7.42
N GLY A 78 -4.13 -11.69 -7.79
CA GLY A 78 -5.38 -12.13 -7.15
C GLY A 78 -6.61 -11.29 -7.49
N ILE A 79 -6.51 -10.38 -8.46
CA ILE A 79 -7.54 -9.40 -8.83
C ILE A 79 -8.49 -10.02 -9.87
N LYS A 80 -9.79 -10.00 -9.57
CA LYS A 80 -10.83 -10.51 -10.48
C LYS A 80 -11.15 -9.49 -11.57
N HIS A 81 -11.34 -9.97 -12.79
CA HIS A 81 -11.49 -9.11 -13.98
C HIS A 81 -12.56 -9.65 -14.96
N GLU A 82 -12.54 -10.93 -15.29
CA GLU A 82 -13.65 -11.59 -16.03
C GLU A 82 -15.01 -11.36 -15.35
N ASN A 83 -16.09 -11.35 -16.11
CA ASN A 83 -17.45 -11.53 -15.56
C ASN A 83 -17.82 -13.02 -15.61
N ALA A 84 -18.41 -13.55 -14.54
CA ALA A 84 -19.00 -14.89 -14.59
C ALA A 84 -20.34 -14.85 -15.35
N ALA A 85 -20.69 -15.93 -16.06
CA ALA A 85 -22.00 -16.05 -16.69
C ALA A 85 -23.12 -15.84 -15.64
N GLY A 86 -24.00 -14.85 -15.87
CA GLY A 86 -25.07 -14.48 -14.95
C GLY A 86 -24.72 -13.49 -13.81
N ASP A 87 -23.48 -12.98 -13.71
CA ASP A 87 -23.15 -11.92 -12.75
C ASP A 87 -23.85 -10.59 -13.12
N ILE A 88 -24.94 -10.26 -12.42
CA ILE A 88 -25.62 -8.95 -12.56
C ILE A 88 -24.70 -7.86 -11.98
N ILE A 89 -24.37 -6.83 -12.78
CA ILE A 89 -23.61 -5.66 -12.33
C ILE A 89 -24.56 -4.67 -11.64
N ASN A 90 -24.38 -4.44 -10.34
CA ASN A 90 -25.18 -3.47 -9.59
C ASN A 90 -24.60 -2.05 -9.70
N ARG A 91 -23.28 -1.93 -9.78
CA ARG A 91 -22.56 -0.64 -9.84
C ARG A 91 -21.31 -0.74 -10.70
N GLU A 92 -21.02 0.35 -11.39
CA GLU A 92 -19.72 0.63 -12.01
C GLU A 92 -19.10 1.87 -11.36
N TYR A 93 -17.78 1.92 -11.40
CA TYR A 93 -16.94 3.01 -10.94
C TYR A 93 -15.89 3.26 -12.02
N ASP A 94 -15.88 4.45 -12.63
CA ASP A 94 -14.70 4.93 -13.35
C ASP A 94 -13.86 5.71 -12.33
N VAL A 95 -12.69 5.18 -11.97
CA VAL A 95 -11.76 5.80 -10.99
C VAL A 95 -10.59 6.42 -11.75
N LEU A 96 -10.48 7.74 -11.72
CA LEU A 96 -9.34 8.47 -12.30
C LEU A 96 -8.24 8.61 -11.26
N VAL A 97 -7.04 8.14 -11.59
CA VAL A 97 -5.89 8.02 -10.68
C VAL A 97 -4.69 8.75 -11.26
N PHE A 98 -3.91 9.36 -10.38
CA PHE A 98 -2.58 9.87 -10.68
C PHE A 98 -1.66 9.62 -9.49
N GLU A 99 -0.55 8.91 -9.71
CA GLU A 99 0.28 8.29 -8.70
C GLU A 99 -0.57 7.47 -7.70
N MET A 100 -0.23 7.51 -6.41
CA MET A 100 -0.97 6.82 -5.34
C MET A 100 -2.24 7.58 -4.88
N SER A 101 -2.84 8.40 -5.76
CA SER A 101 -3.95 9.29 -5.38
C SER A 101 -5.09 9.34 -6.41
N THR A 102 -6.31 9.47 -5.92
CA THR A 102 -7.52 9.56 -6.73
C THR A 102 -7.77 11.02 -7.13
N ILE A 103 -7.97 11.30 -8.42
CA ILE A 103 -8.44 12.61 -8.91
C ILE A 103 -9.96 12.70 -8.81
N SER A 104 -10.68 11.67 -9.26
CA SER A 104 -12.15 11.62 -9.13
C SER A 104 -12.69 10.19 -9.23
N VAL A 105 -13.89 9.98 -8.66
CA VAL A 105 -14.64 8.72 -8.77
C VAL A 105 -16.03 9.00 -9.36
N LYS A 106 -16.29 8.45 -10.53
CA LYS A 106 -17.60 8.49 -11.21
C LYS A 106 -18.31 7.16 -10.96
N GLN A 107 -19.38 7.18 -10.16
CA GLN A 107 -20.21 6.01 -9.88
C GLN A 107 -21.44 5.98 -10.81
N LYS A 108 -21.68 4.82 -11.42
CA LYS A 108 -22.91 4.47 -12.14
C LYS A 108 -23.64 3.37 -11.38
N ILE A 109 -24.94 3.52 -11.15
CA ILE A 109 -25.78 2.57 -10.40
C ILE A 109 -26.88 2.04 -11.31
N TYR A 110 -27.02 0.71 -11.35
CA TYR A 110 -28.08 -0.01 -12.04
C TYR A 110 -29.19 -0.40 -11.04
N GLY A 111 -30.45 -0.51 -11.50
CA GLY A 111 -31.59 -0.86 -10.65
C GLY A 111 -32.83 0.06 -10.73
N LYS A 112 -32.87 0.99 -11.69
CA LYS A 112 -34.08 1.71 -12.14
C LYS A 112 -34.09 1.76 -13.67
N ALA A 113 -35.20 2.21 -14.26
CA ALA A 113 -35.40 2.29 -15.71
C ALA A 113 -34.32 3.11 -16.47
N ALA A 114 -33.59 3.98 -15.78
CA ALA A 114 -32.34 4.57 -16.25
C ALA A 114 -31.25 4.40 -15.18
N ALA A 115 -29.99 4.23 -15.62
CA ALA A 115 -28.84 4.11 -14.72
C ALA A 115 -28.48 5.47 -14.11
N GLN A 116 -28.37 5.56 -12.79
CA GLN A 116 -28.02 6.81 -12.11
C GLN A 116 -26.50 7.01 -12.12
N ILE A 117 -26.04 8.15 -12.64
CA ILE A 117 -24.63 8.55 -12.61
C ILE A 117 -24.45 9.67 -11.56
N LYS A 118 -23.39 9.58 -10.75
CA LYS A 118 -22.94 10.65 -9.85
C LYS A 118 -21.43 10.59 -9.64
N TYR A 119 -20.84 11.67 -9.12
CA TYR A 119 -19.48 11.65 -8.59
C TYR A 119 -19.52 11.50 -7.07
N ILE A 120 -18.50 10.87 -6.50
CA ILE A 120 -18.38 10.59 -5.06
C ILE A 120 -16.93 10.78 -4.58
N GLU A 121 -16.77 11.03 -3.28
CA GLU A 121 -15.46 11.11 -2.63
C GLU A 121 -14.85 9.72 -2.38
N GLU A 122 -13.52 9.65 -2.27
CA GLU A 122 -12.79 8.38 -2.06
C GLU A 122 -13.33 7.59 -0.86
N ASP A 123 -13.57 8.23 0.28
CA ASP A 123 -14.01 7.55 1.51
C ASP A 123 -15.34 6.80 1.34
N GLN A 124 -16.22 7.24 0.44
CA GLN A 124 -17.48 6.55 0.13
C GLN A 124 -17.27 5.21 -0.60
N CYS A 125 -16.06 4.97 -1.11
CA CYS A 125 -15.74 3.84 -1.97
C CYS A 125 -14.31 3.28 -1.78
N LYS A 126 -13.64 3.59 -0.66
CA LYS A 126 -12.18 3.44 -0.48
C LYS A 126 -11.55 2.17 -1.04
N LYS A 127 -12.14 1.00 -0.80
CA LYS A 127 -11.66 -0.31 -1.35
C LYS A 127 -11.60 -0.39 -2.88
N VAL A 128 -12.42 0.39 -3.59
CA VAL A 128 -12.43 0.50 -5.05
C VAL A 128 -11.33 1.45 -5.53
N ALA A 129 -11.13 2.58 -4.84
CA ALA A 129 -10.06 3.52 -5.14
C ALA A 129 -8.67 2.93 -4.86
N ASP A 130 -8.49 2.26 -3.72
CA ASP A 130 -7.24 1.59 -3.36
C ASP A 130 -6.93 0.41 -4.31
N LEU A 131 -7.97 -0.28 -4.82
CA LEU A 131 -7.81 -1.25 -5.90
C LEU A 131 -7.38 -0.59 -7.22
N ALA A 132 -7.98 0.54 -7.60
CA ALA A 132 -7.60 1.26 -8.82
C ALA A 132 -6.14 1.74 -8.78
N LYS A 133 -5.68 2.30 -7.65
CA LYS A 133 -4.27 2.69 -7.42
C LYS A 133 -3.34 1.48 -7.57
N ARG A 134 -3.68 0.34 -6.97
CA ARG A 134 -2.90 -0.91 -7.11
C ARG A 134 -2.85 -1.40 -8.56
N VAL A 135 -3.97 -1.32 -9.31
CA VAL A 135 -4.00 -1.69 -10.74
C VAL A 135 -3.09 -0.79 -11.56
N ILE A 136 -3.16 0.54 -11.38
CA ILE A 136 -2.29 1.51 -12.07
C ILE A 136 -0.81 1.18 -11.82
N TYR A 137 -0.42 0.96 -10.55
CA TYR A 137 0.95 0.56 -10.22
C TYR A 137 1.39 -0.75 -10.89
N LEU A 138 0.56 -1.81 -10.79
CA LEU A 138 0.88 -3.14 -11.33
C LEU A 138 0.98 -3.18 -12.86
N MET A 139 0.33 -2.25 -13.56
CA MET A 139 0.44 -2.07 -15.01
C MET A 139 1.69 -1.25 -15.42
N GLY A 140 2.45 -0.72 -14.45
CA GLY A 140 3.56 0.19 -14.69
C GLY A 140 3.12 1.62 -15.05
N LEU A 141 1.88 1.99 -14.74
CA LEU A 141 1.32 3.32 -15.02
C LEU A 141 1.48 4.27 -13.84
N ASP A 142 1.44 5.56 -14.16
CA ASP A 142 1.46 6.69 -13.24
C ASP A 142 0.15 7.49 -13.34
N TYR A 143 -0.49 7.47 -14.52
CA TYR A 143 -1.76 8.12 -14.79
C TYR A 143 -2.70 7.18 -15.56
N GLY A 144 -3.97 7.15 -15.16
CA GLY A 144 -5.00 6.46 -15.93
C GLY A 144 -6.35 6.39 -15.24
N MET A 145 -7.31 5.78 -15.92
CA MET A 145 -8.66 5.54 -15.41
C MET A 145 -8.94 4.04 -15.39
N VAL A 146 -9.27 3.50 -14.21
CA VAL A 146 -9.63 2.10 -14.03
C VAL A 146 -11.14 1.99 -13.90
N LYS A 147 -11.76 1.18 -14.77
CA LYS A 147 -13.19 0.84 -14.66
C LYS A 147 -13.35 -0.39 -13.78
N ILE A 148 -14.18 -0.27 -12.73
CA ILE A 148 -14.40 -1.32 -11.74
C ILE A 148 -15.89 -1.56 -11.54
N ALA A 149 -16.34 -2.81 -11.65
CA ALA A 149 -17.69 -3.26 -11.36
C ALA A 149 -17.82 -3.85 -9.95
N ILE A 150 -19.04 -3.75 -9.39
CA ILE A 150 -19.48 -4.53 -8.21
C ILE A 150 -20.74 -5.31 -8.59
N THR A 151 -20.67 -6.63 -8.48
CA THR A 151 -21.76 -7.55 -8.86
C THR A 151 -22.82 -7.68 -7.77
N GLY A 152 -23.94 -8.35 -8.06
CA GLY A 152 -24.99 -8.72 -7.11
C GLY A 152 -24.43 -9.41 -5.86
N ALA A 153 -23.46 -10.31 -6.03
CA ALA A 153 -22.75 -11.01 -4.97
C ALA A 153 -21.72 -10.13 -4.20
N ARG A 154 -21.72 -8.80 -4.41
CA ARG A 154 -20.76 -7.82 -3.86
C ARG A 154 -19.29 -8.11 -4.19
N LYS A 155 -19.03 -8.87 -5.25
CA LYS A 155 -17.67 -9.13 -5.75
C LYS A 155 -17.22 -7.93 -6.59
N THR A 156 -16.01 -7.45 -6.33
CA THR A 156 -15.36 -6.40 -7.12
C THR A 156 -14.65 -7.02 -8.33
N ARG A 157 -14.80 -6.43 -9.52
CA ARG A 157 -14.15 -6.88 -10.77
C ARG A 157 -13.57 -5.69 -11.54
N VAL A 158 -12.34 -5.77 -12.02
CA VAL A 158 -11.73 -4.75 -12.90
C VAL A 158 -12.14 -5.04 -14.34
N LEU A 159 -12.81 -4.09 -15.00
CA LEU A 159 -13.33 -4.27 -16.36
C LEU A 159 -12.37 -3.74 -17.44
N SER A 160 -11.66 -2.63 -17.18
CA SER A 160 -10.67 -2.08 -18.10
C SER A 160 -9.73 -1.08 -17.41
N VAL A 161 -8.59 -0.84 -18.04
CA VAL A 161 -7.66 0.24 -17.75
C VAL A 161 -7.61 1.15 -18.98
N ASN A 162 -7.56 2.46 -18.79
CA ASN A 162 -7.42 3.44 -19.87
C ASN A 162 -6.29 4.42 -19.52
N THR A 163 -5.25 4.44 -20.35
CA THR A 163 -4.02 5.24 -20.20
C THR A 163 -4.15 6.68 -20.70
N SER A 164 -5.24 7.01 -21.39
CA SER A 164 -5.47 8.33 -22.00
C SER A 164 -6.97 8.70 -21.97
N PRO A 165 -7.59 8.77 -20.77
CA PRO A 165 -9.02 8.98 -20.63
C PRO A 165 -9.42 10.42 -20.97
N LEU A 166 -10.55 10.58 -21.66
CA LEU A 166 -11.22 11.88 -21.77
C LEU A 166 -11.94 12.20 -20.45
N ILE A 167 -11.55 13.31 -19.81
CA ILE A 167 -11.96 13.69 -18.46
C ILE A 167 -12.56 15.10 -18.44
N ARG A 168 -13.32 15.45 -17.40
CA ARG A 168 -14.02 16.75 -17.33
C ARG A 168 -13.05 17.87 -16.92
N GLU A 169 -13.35 19.12 -17.27
CA GLU A 169 -12.51 20.28 -16.91
C GLU A 169 -12.03 20.35 -15.45
N LYS A 170 -12.89 20.05 -14.46
CA LYS A 170 -12.49 20.06 -13.04
C LYS A 170 -11.41 19.01 -12.76
N ASP A 171 -11.48 17.88 -13.44
CA ASP A 171 -10.53 16.78 -13.33
C ASP A 171 -9.23 17.14 -14.08
N ILE A 172 -9.33 17.76 -15.28
CA ILE A 172 -8.18 18.33 -16.02
C ILE A 172 -7.42 19.33 -15.15
N LYS A 173 -8.13 20.34 -14.61
CA LYS A 173 -7.58 21.34 -13.69
C LYS A 173 -7.01 20.73 -12.40
N THR A 174 -7.21 19.44 -12.14
CA THR A 174 -6.62 18.71 -11.01
C THR A 174 -5.46 17.81 -11.43
N LEU A 175 -5.45 17.30 -12.66
CA LEU A 175 -4.30 16.66 -13.30
C LEU A 175 -3.14 17.66 -13.51
N LEU A 176 -3.41 18.84 -14.10
CA LEU A 176 -2.38 19.84 -14.39
C LEU A 176 -1.69 20.32 -13.09
N ARG A 177 -2.49 20.63 -12.04
CA ARG A 177 -1.99 20.94 -10.68
C ARG A 177 -1.19 19.82 -9.99
N LYS A 178 -1.13 18.62 -10.57
CA LYS A 178 -0.25 17.53 -10.09
C LYS A 178 1.07 17.50 -10.86
N LEU A 179 1.05 17.80 -12.17
CA LEU A 179 2.26 18.06 -12.95
C LEU A 179 3.04 19.25 -12.37
N ASP A 180 2.35 20.36 -12.05
CA ASP A 180 2.93 21.53 -11.37
C ASP A 180 3.64 21.14 -10.06
N ARG A 181 3.01 20.26 -9.28
CA ARG A 181 3.56 19.77 -8.02
C ARG A 181 4.76 18.85 -8.21
N ILE A 182 4.80 18.04 -9.26
CA ILE A 182 5.99 17.23 -9.59
C ILE A 182 7.17 18.16 -9.86
N ILE A 183 6.97 19.22 -10.67
CA ILE A 183 8.00 20.20 -11.00
C ILE A 183 8.57 20.83 -9.72
N SER A 184 7.71 21.48 -8.91
CA SER A 184 8.17 22.13 -7.67
C SER A 184 8.74 21.16 -6.63
N ASN A 185 8.24 19.91 -6.57
CA ASN A 185 8.79 18.88 -5.67
C ASN A 185 10.20 18.46 -6.07
N ILE A 186 10.48 18.28 -7.36
CA ILE A 186 11.77 17.79 -7.86
C ILE A 186 12.85 18.88 -7.75
N GLU A 187 12.48 20.15 -7.97
CA GLU A 187 13.34 21.29 -7.64
C GLU A 187 13.64 21.35 -6.13
N GLY A 188 12.63 21.16 -5.27
CA GLY A 188 12.81 21.16 -3.82
C GLY A 188 13.63 19.98 -3.27
N MET A 189 13.64 18.83 -3.96
CA MET A 189 14.30 17.59 -3.50
C MET A 189 15.82 17.73 -3.32
N GLU A 190 16.49 18.65 -3.99
CA GLU A 190 17.93 18.89 -3.81
C GLU A 190 18.30 19.46 -2.43
N SER A 191 17.30 20.00 -1.70
CA SER A 191 17.49 20.59 -0.36
C SER A 191 17.15 19.65 0.82
N GLN A 192 16.62 18.45 0.57
CA GLN A 192 16.03 17.61 1.62
C GLN A 192 16.73 16.25 1.77
N GLU A 193 17.41 16.05 2.90
CA GLU A 193 17.94 14.73 3.24
C GLU A 193 16.82 13.79 3.69
N VAL A 194 16.73 12.62 3.06
CA VAL A 194 15.79 11.55 3.43
C VAL A 194 16.09 11.06 4.85
N LYS A 195 15.07 11.10 5.71
CA LYS A 195 15.12 10.56 7.06
C LYS A 195 14.51 9.16 7.09
N MET A 196 15.15 8.24 7.81
CA MET A 196 14.74 6.84 7.91
C MET A 196 14.20 6.48 9.30
N GLY A 197 13.21 5.60 9.31
CA GLY A 197 12.78 4.83 10.47
C GLY A 197 12.55 3.37 10.08
N ALA A 198 12.12 2.54 11.02
CA ALA A 198 11.73 1.17 10.74
C ALA A 198 10.76 0.66 11.82
N ASP A 199 9.91 -0.31 11.47
CA ASP A 199 9.17 -1.12 12.44
C ASP A 199 9.28 -2.64 12.15
N PRO A 200 10.48 -3.24 12.30
CA PRO A 200 10.68 -4.67 12.02
C PRO A 200 10.03 -5.57 13.08
N GLU A 201 9.42 -6.65 12.60
CA GLU A 201 8.66 -7.60 13.38
C GLU A 201 9.44 -8.89 13.69
N PHE A 202 9.09 -9.56 14.79
CA PHE A 202 9.59 -10.91 15.12
C PHE A 202 8.58 -11.71 15.95
N MET A 203 8.79 -13.02 16.05
CA MET A 203 7.93 -13.94 16.82
C MET A 203 8.72 -14.72 17.87
N LEU A 204 8.03 -15.17 18.92
CA LEU A 204 8.63 -15.94 20.02
C LEU A 204 8.28 -17.42 19.92
N ALA A 205 9.27 -18.28 20.10
CA ALA A 205 9.12 -19.74 20.11
C ALA A 205 9.62 -20.33 21.43
N ASN A 206 8.95 -21.34 21.98
CA ASN A 206 9.55 -22.16 23.03
C ASN A 206 10.66 -23.04 22.44
N ALA A 207 11.89 -22.89 22.94
CA ALA A 207 13.06 -23.59 22.40
C ALA A 207 13.02 -25.12 22.59
N THR A 208 12.24 -25.62 23.56
CA THR A 208 12.16 -27.04 23.92
C THR A 208 11.11 -27.81 23.12
N ASN A 209 9.99 -27.17 22.78
CA ASN A 209 8.86 -27.84 22.10
C ASN A 209 8.35 -27.13 20.83
N GLY A 210 9.04 -26.08 20.36
CA GLY A 210 8.75 -25.36 19.12
C GLY A 210 7.46 -24.54 19.11
N ARG A 211 6.64 -24.56 20.17
CA ARG A 211 5.34 -23.86 20.18
C ARG A 211 5.53 -22.34 20.22
N MET A 212 4.71 -21.63 19.44
CA MET A 212 4.62 -20.17 19.48
C MET A 212 4.24 -19.69 20.89
N ILE A 213 4.90 -18.63 21.34
CA ILE A 213 4.59 -17.90 22.56
C ILE A 213 4.09 -16.50 22.14
N PRO A 214 2.94 -16.00 22.62
CA PRO A 214 2.47 -14.69 22.20
C PRO A 214 3.41 -13.57 22.69
N ALA A 215 3.84 -12.68 21.80
CA ALA A 215 4.62 -11.49 22.10
C ALA A 215 4.08 -10.68 23.28
N SER A 216 2.74 -10.55 23.37
CA SER A 216 2.06 -9.84 24.47
C SER A 216 2.09 -10.57 25.83
N GLN A 217 2.93 -11.58 26.01
CA GLN A 217 3.27 -12.12 27.34
C GLN A 217 4.47 -11.42 27.99
N PHE A 218 5.27 -10.68 27.21
CA PHE A 218 6.49 -9.99 27.68
C PHE A 218 6.54 -8.53 27.25
N PHE A 219 6.03 -8.22 26.05
CA PHE A 219 6.09 -6.87 25.49
C PHE A 219 4.76 -6.13 25.69
N PRO A 220 4.79 -4.80 25.91
CA PRO A 220 3.59 -3.99 25.92
C PRO A 220 2.97 -3.91 24.52
N ARG A 221 1.86 -3.20 24.38
CA ARG A 221 1.24 -2.94 23.07
C ARG A 221 2.08 -1.95 22.25
N GLU A 222 2.27 -0.75 22.81
CA GLU A 222 2.91 0.40 22.14
C GLU A 222 4.30 0.68 22.75
N GLY A 223 5.13 1.44 22.03
CA GLY A 223 6.48 1.85 22.46
C GLY A 223 7.62 1.25 21.60
N THR A 224 8.88 1.58 21.96
CA THR A 224 10.13 1.16 21.28
C THR A 224 10.27 -0.36 21.15
N VAL A 225 9.66 -1.10 22.07
CA VAL A 225 9.44 -2.54 22.00
C VAL A 225 7.98 -2.76 22.32
N GLY A 226 7.22 -3.36 21.40
CA GLY A 226 5.82 -3.65 21.63
C GLY A 226 5.32 -4.82 20.79
N CYS A 227 4.06 -4.75 20.40
CA CYS A 227 3.41 -5.75 19.54
C CYS A 227 2.75 -5.07 18.34
N ASP A 228 2.65 -5.77 17.22
CA ASP A 228 1.80 -5.37 16.09
C ASP A 228 0.29 -5.51 16.45
N ASN A 229 -0.57 -4.89 15.64
CA ASN A 229 -2.01 -4.89 15.76
C ASN A 229 -2.74 -6.20 15.43
N ILE A 230 -2.08 -7.21 14.85
CA ILE A 230 -2.57 -8.59 14.73
C ILE A 230 -2.90 -9.18 16.12
N ARG A 231 -3.93 -10.03 16.16
CA ARG A 231 -4.36 -10.79 17.35
C ARG A 231 -4.54 -12.25 16.98
N ILE A 232 -4.36 -13.13 17.96
CA ILE A 232 -4.74 -14.54 17.83
C ILE A 232 -6.28 -14.62 17.71
N PRO A 233 -6.85 -15.37 16.75
CA PRO A 233 -8.30 -15.53 16.62
C PRO A 233 -8.99 -15.90 17.94
N SER A 234 -10.11 -15.23 18.22
CA SER A 234 -10.89 -15.38 19.46
C SER A 234 -10.12 -15.09 20.78
N ARG A 235 -8.99 -14.38 20.72
CA ARG A 235 -8.20 -13.95 21.91
C ARG A 235 -7.73 -12.51 21.79
N GLN A 236 -7.38 -11.89 22.92
CA GLN A 236 -6.74 -10.57 22.96
C GLN A 236 -5.21 -10.63 22.89
N GLN A 237 -4.63 -11.83 22.95
CA GLN A 237 -3.19 -12.06 22.86
C GLN A 237 -2.65 -11.66 21.48
N ARG A 238 -1.51 -10.96 21.45
CA ARG A 238 -0.83 -10.55 20.22
C ARG A 238 0.37 -11.49 19.97
N PRO A 239 0.47 -12.12 18.78
CA PRO A 239 1.49 -13.13 18.52
C PRO A 239 2.82 -12.56 18.00
N VAL A 240 2.78 -11.37 17.38
CA VAL A 240 3.92 -10.69 16.76
C VAL A 240 4.42 -9.56 17.66
N ALA A 241 5.74 -9.49 17.82
CA ALA A 241 6.45 -8.39 18.47
C ALA A 241 6.94 -7.41 17.39
N GLU A 242 6.94 -6.11 17.70
CA GLU A 242 7.37 -5.05 16.78
C GLU A 242 8.36 -4.13 17.51
N LEU A 243 9.52 -3.87 16.90
CA LEU A 243 10.53 -2.95 17.40
C LEU A 243 10.36 -1.60 16.71
N ARG A 244 10.48 -0.49 17.44
CA ARG A 244 10.28 0.86 16.92
C ARG A 244 11.48 1.73 17.29
N PRO A 245 12.65 1.53 16.65
CA PRO A 245 13.85 2.33 16.90
C PRO A 245 13.62 3.82 16.68
N LYS A 246 14.43 4.65 17.35
CA LYS A 246 14.47 6.09 17.10
C LYS A 246 14.87 6.34 15.62
N PRO A 247 14.08 7.11 14.84
CA PRO A 247 14.39 7.40 13.44
C PRO A 247 15.55 8.39 13.31
N ASP A 248 16.37 8.20 12.29
CA ASP A 248 17.65 8.88 12.08
C ASP A 248 17.88 9.21 10.60
N TYR A 249 18.91 10.01 10.30
CA TYR A 249 19.34 10.28 8.92
C TYR A 249 20.38 9.26 8.44
N SER A 250 21.23 8.76 9.35
CA SER A 250 22.22 7.74 9.03
C SER A 250 21.64 6.31 9.17
N PRO A 251 21.79 5.42 8.17
CA PRO A 251 21.35 4.03 8.28
C PRO A 251 22.13 3.27 9.38
N LEU A 252 23.40 3.63 9.60
CA LEU A 252 24.24 3.03 10.65
C LEU A 252 23.83 3.50 12.05
N GLN A 253 23.38 4.74 12.19
CA GLN A 253 22.82 5.21 13.47
C GLN A 253 21.43 4.59 13.72
N LEU A 254 20.61 4.39 12.68
CA LEU A 254 19.35 3.64 12.80
C LEU A 254 19.57 2.18 13.23
N LEU A 255 20.61 1.51 12.72
CA LEU A 255 21.07 0.19 13.17
C LEU A 255 21.45 0.21 14.66
N SER A 256 22.20 1.21 15.11
CA SER A 256 22.56 1.40 16.53
C SER A 256 21.32 1.59 17.41
N ASN A 257 20.37 2.42 16.98
CA ASN A 257 19.09 2.65 17.65
C ASN A 257 18.24 1.36 17.72
N LEU A 258 18.28 0.50 16.69
CA LEU A 258 17.62 -0.80 16.65
C LEU A 258 18.29 -1.83 17.58
N LYS A 259 19.63 -1.85 17.65
CA LYS A 259 20.36 -2.70 18.61
C LYS A 259 20.01 -2.34 20.05
N GLN A 260 19.80 -1.06 20.36
CA GLN A 260 19.31 -0.61 21.68
C GLN A 260 17.86 -1.08 21.95
N ALA A 261 16.98 -1.05 20.94
CA ALA A 261 15.62 -1.59 21.06
C ALA A 261 15.63 -3.11 21.32
N LEU A 262 16.49 -3.87 20.63
CA LEU A 262 16.70 -5.30 20.86
C LEU A 262 17.24 -5.60 22.27
N TYR A 263 18.22 -4.85 22.79
CA TYR A 263 18.68 -5.00 24.18
C TYR A 263 17.56 -4.70 25.18
N SER A 264 16.72 -3.70 24.91
CA SER A 264 15.56 -3.34 25.74
C SER A 264 14.53 -4.47 25.76
N ALA A 265 14.26 -5.07 24.61
CA ALA A 265 13.41 -6.26 24.49
C ALA A 265 14.01 -7.47 25.23
N SER A 266 15.33 -7.61 25.25
CA SER A 266 16.03 -8.73 25.90
C SER A 266 15.79 -8.71 27.41
N THR A 267 15.81 -7.52 28.01
CA THR A 267 15.45 -7.29 29.42
C THR A 267 14.00 -7.67 29.74
N LEU A 268 13.06 -7.50 28.80
CA LEU A 268 11.64 -7.87 28.96
C LEU A 268 11.38 -9.38 28.74
N SER A 269 12.12 -10.03 27.84
CA SER A 269 12.05 -11.48 27.57
C SER A 269 13.42 -12.17 27.77
N PRO A 270 13.98 -12.18 29.00
CA PRO A 270 15.37 -12.59 29.26
C PRO A 270 15.59 -14.11 29.32
N TYR A 271 14.65 -14.94 28.87
CA TYR A 271 14.65 -16.38 29.14
C TYR A 271 15.47 -17.18 28.11
N ARG A 272 16.25 -18.16 28.58
CA ARG A 272 17.12 -19.02 27.73
C ARG A 272 16.37 -20.02 26.85
N ASN A 273 15.18 -20.43 27.26
CA ASN A 273 14.36 -21.44 26.57
C ASN A 273 13.24 -20.81 25.71
N ILE A 274 13.35 -19.53 25.40
CA ILE A 274 12.61 -18.86 24.34
C ILE A 274 13.61 -18.59 23.21
N LYS A 275 13.23 -18.78 21.94
CA LYS A 275 13.93 -18.25 20.76
C LYS A 275 13.15 -17.06 20.20
N TRP A 276 13.83 -16.10 19.60
CA TRP A 276 13.22 -15.03 18.82
C TRP A 276 13.49 -15.27 17.33
N LEU A 277 12.45 -15.28 16.50
CA LEU A 277 12.53 -15.66 15.08
C LEU A 277 12.05 -14.50 14.19
N ALA A 278 12.87 -14.16 13.19
CA ALA A 278 12.58 -13.18 12.15
C ALA A 278 12.38 -13.89 10.79
N GLY A 279 12.53 -13.20 9.66
CA GLY A 279 12.23 -13.72 8.33
C GLY A 279 10.78 -13.46 7.89
N SER A 280 10.20 -14.31 7.05
CA SER A 280 8.93 -14.03 6.37
C SER A 280 7.69 -14.64 7.05
N GLN A 281 7.76 -15.87 7.58
CA GLN A 281 6.64 -16.50 8.32
C GLN A 281 7.12 -17.60 9.29
N PRO A 282 7.62 -17.25 10.50
CA PRO A 282 8.06 -18.23 11.50
C PRO A 282 6.95 -19.17 11.99
N PHE A 283 5.68 -18.73 11.96
CA PHE A 283 4.53 -19.53 12.36
C PHE A 283 3.38 -19.40 11.36
N GLY A 284 2.82 -20.55 10.97
CA GLY A 284 1.72 -20.63 10.01
C GLY A 284 0.53 -19.76 10.42
N GLY A 285 0.11 -18.88 9.51
CA GLY A 285 -0.98 -17.93 9.73
C GLY A 285 -0.55 -16.53 10.20
N TYR A 286 0.70 -16.35 10.64
CA TYR A 286 1.26 -15.07 11.08
C TYR A 286 2.50 -14.73 10.24
N SER A 287 2.26 -14.06 9.12
CA SER A 287 3.34 -13.42 8.33
C SER A 287 3.87 -12.20 9.08
N ILE A 288 5.16 -11.93 8.97
CA ILE A 288 5.84 -10.78 9.59
C ILE A 288 6.71 -10.05 8.56
N GLY A 289 7.04 -8.77 8.76
CA GLY A 289 7.82 -7.96 7.83
C GLY A 289 8.95 -7.16 8.46
N GLY A 290 9.78 -6.60 7.58
CA GLY A 290 10.87 -5.68 7.92
C GLY A 290 10.59 -4.34 7.25
N HIS A 291 9.67 -3.56 7.81
CA HIS A 291 9.21 -2.35 7.13
C HIS A 291 10.16 -1.18 7.40
N ILE A 292 10.41 -0.40 6.36
CA ILE A 292 11.33 0.75 6.38
C ILE A 292 10.50 2.01 6.18
N HIS A 293 10.71 3.03 7.01
CA HIS A 293 9.98 4.30 6.93
C HIS A 293 10.85 5.37 6.29
N PHE A 294 10.23 6.20 5.47
CA PHE A 294 10.88 7.31 4.79
C PHE A 294 10.08 8.60 5.04
N SER A 295 10.78 9.65 5.48
CA SER A 295 10.30 11.03 5.60
C SER A 295 11.25 11.97 4.85
N ASN A 296 10.80 13.21 4.59
CA ASN A 296 11.47 14.17 3.70
C ASN A 296 11.57 13.68 2.24
N VAL A 297 10.65 12.81 1.82
CA VAL A 297 10.53 12.34 0.44
C VAL A 297 9.05 12.10 0.11
N ASN A 298 8.66 12.46 -1.11
CA ASN A 298 7.28 12.33 -1.58
C ASN A 298 6.98 10.89 -2.01
N LEU A 299 5.84 10.36 -1.58
CA LEU A 299 5.35 9.05 -2.02
C LEU A 299 4.72 9.15 -3.42
N ASN A 300 5.31 8.45 -4.39
CA ASN A 300 4.80 8.31 -5.75
C ASN A 300 5.11 6.91 -6.31
N ASN A 301 4.68 6.65 -7.54
CA ASN A 301 4.87 5.36 -8.20
C ASN A 301 6.34 5.10 -8.56
N HIS A 302 7.12 6.15 -8.83
CA HIS A 302 8.54 6.04 -9.17
C HIS A 302 9.36 5.54 -7.97
N ILE A 303 9.19 6.13 -6.77
CA ILE A 303 9.91 5.66 -5.57
C ILE A 303 9.43 4.27 -5.14
N LEU A 304 8.16 3.92 -5.31
CA LEU A 304 7.68 2.57 -5.02
C LEU A 304 8.28 1.53 -5.97
N ARG A 305 8.35 1.82 -7.28
CA ARG A 305 9.06 0.97 -8.25
C ARG A 305 10.53 0.83 -7.89
N ALA A 306 11.21 1.93 -7.57
CA ALA A 306 12.61 1.89 -7.18
C ALA A 306 12.81 1.05 -5.91
N LEU A 307 11.93 1.17 -4.91
CA LEU A 307 11.98 0.35 -3.70
C LEU A 307 11.71 -1.14 -3.98
N ASP A 308 10.72 -1.50 -4.79
CA ASP A 308 10.48 -2.90 -5.18
C ASP A 308 11.68 -3.47 -5.97
N ASN A 309 12.25 -2.74 -6.94
CA ASN A 309 13.32 -3.22 -7.82
C ASN A 309 14.71 -3.21 -7.17
N TYR A 310 15.04 -2.24 -6.33
CA TYR A 310 16.39 -2.04 -5.77
C TYR A 310 16.50 -2.30 -4.25
N VAL A 311 15.39 -2.59 -3.57
CA VAL A 311 15.37 -3.08 -2.17
C VAL A 311 14.59 -4.39 -2.04
N GLY A 312 13.41 -4.48 -2.67
CA GLY A 312 12.55 -5.65 -2.64
C GLY A 312 13.18 -6.87 -3.32
N LEU A 313 13.68 -6.72 -4.55
CA LEU A 313 14.31 -7.79 -5.33
C LEU A 313 15.65 -8.28 -4.71
N PRO A 314 16.60 -7.43 -4.26
CA PRO A 314 17.79 -7.91 -3.55
C PRO A 314 17.45 -8.70 -2.28
N LEU A 315 16.49 -8.24 -1.46
CA LEU A 315 16.06 -8.98 -0.26
C LEU A 315 15.28 -10.25 -0.61
N PHE A 316 14.50 -10.25 -1.69
CA PHE A 316 13.86 -11.45 -2.24
C PHE A 316 14.90 -12.52 -2.61
N LEU A 317 16.03 -12.15 -3.20
CA LEU A 317 17.06 -13.11 -3.65
C LEU A 317 17.89 -13.73 -2.52
N ILE A 318 17.65 -13.33 -1.26
CA ILE A 318 18.26 -13.95 -0.07
C ILE A 318 17.24 -14.43 0.98
N GLU A 319 15.93 -14.29 0.75
CA GLU A 319 14.91 -14.74 1.70
C GLU A 319 14.42 -16.17 1.45
N ASN A 320 13.95 -16.83 2.51
CA ASN A 320 13.44 -18.19 2.43
C ASN A 320 12.07 -18.23 1.70
N GLN A 321 12.07 -18.60 0.42
CA GLN A 321 10.85 -18.60 -0.40
C GLN A 321 9.74 -19.51 0.14
N ILE A 322 10.08 -20.58 0.88
CA ILE A 322 9.11 -21.50 1.48
C ILE A 322 8.21 -20.77 2.50
N THR A 323 8.69 -19.71 3.15
CA THR A 323 7.89 -18.84 4.03
C THR A 323 7.43 -17.56 3.31
N ALA A 324 8.26 -16.96 2.46
CA ALA A 324 7.95 -15.72 1.75
C ALA A 324 6.74 -15.83 0.80
N VAL A 325 6.62 -16.93 0.05
CA VAL A 325 5.45 -17.20 -0.81
C VAL A 325 4.16 -17.33 0.00
N LYS A 326 4.25 -17.79 1.26
CA LYS A 326 3.09 -17.84 2.18
C LYS A 326 2.76 -16.47 2.76
N ARG A 327 3.76 -15.59 2.89
CA ARG A 327 3.60 -14.18 3.28
C ARG A 327 2.89 -13.38 2.18
N ARG A 328 3.43 -13.37 0.95
CA ARG A 328 2.94 -12.59 -0.21
C ARG A 328 1.46 -12.83 -0.55
N LYS A 329 0.91 -14.00 -0.23
CA LYS A 329 -0.53 -14.34 -0.33
C LYS A 329 -1.47 -13.48 0.53
N LYS A 330 -0.94 -12.69 1.47
CA LYS A 330 -1.71 -11.77 2.34
C LYS A 330 -1.00 -10.44 2.65
N TYR A 331 0.33 -10.41 2.61
CA TYR A 331 1.13 -9.29 3.08
C TYR A 331 2.48 -9.21 2.35
N GLY A 332 2.99 -8.01 2.07
CA GLY A 332 4.26 -7.82 1.36
C GLY A 332 4.19 -8.15 -0.12
N PHE A 333 3.09 -7.74 -0.77
CA PHE A 333 2.97 -7.72 -2.23
C PHE A 333 3.77 -6.55 -2.82
N LEU A 334 3.94 -6.51 -4.15
CA LEU A 334 4.59 -5.38 -4.85
C LEU A 334 3.83 -4.08 -4.57
N ALA A 335 4.56 -3.04 -4.16
CA ALA A 335 4.03 -1.83 -3.53
C ALA A 335 3.02 -2.08 -2.38
N ASP A 336 3.36 -2.97 -1.44
CA ASP A 336 2.78 -2.90 -0.10
C ASP A 336 3.41 -1.71 0.65
N TYR A 337 2.59 -0.72 0.98
CA TYR A 337 3.01 0.54 1.59
C TYR A 337 1.93 1.06 2.55
N ARG A 338 2.30 2.04 3.38
CA ARG A 338 1.35 2.76 4.24
C ARG A 338 1.80 4.20 4.48
N THR A 339 0.90 5.16 4.24
CA THR A 339 1.11 6.57 4.65
C THR A 339 1.07 6.70 6.17
N LYS A 340 1.93 7.55 6.75
CA LYS A 340 1.99 7.80 8.20
C LYS A 340 1.68 9.27 8.52
N ASP A 341 0.99 9.51 9.62
CA ASP A 341 0.39 10.82 9.95
C ASP A 341 1.42 11.94 10.23
N TYR A 342 2.67 11.58 10.54
CA TYR A 342 3.78 12.52 10.76
C TYR A 342 4.45 13.03 9.47
N GLY A 343 3.99 12.58 8.29
CA GLY A 343 4.57 12.92 6.99
C GLY A 343 5.59 11.89 6.51
N GLY A 344 5.29 11.29 5.36
CA GLY A 344 6.07 10.18 4.78
C GLY A 344 5.30 8.86 4.77
N PHE A 345 6.02 7.77 4.57
CA PHE A 345 5.44 6.44 4.38
C PHE A 345 6.32 5.30 4.92
N GLU A 346 5.69 4.13 5.03
CA GLU A 346 6.25 2.84 5.39
C GLU A 346 6.20 1.93 4.16
N TYR A 347 7.34 1.32 3.81
CA TYR A 347 7.52 0.37 2.70
C TYR A 347 7.61 -1.06 3.26
N ARG A 348 6.78 -1.96 2.72
CA ARG A 348 6.32 -3.19 3.42
C ARG A 348 6.53 -4.47 2.61
N THR A 349 6.97 -4.37 1.35
CA THR A 349 7.26 -5.52 0.47
C THR A 349 8.20 -6.56 1.13
N PRO A 350 9.30 -6.21 1.83
CA PRO A 350 10.25 -7.20 2.37
C PRO A 350 9.76 -7.98 3.61
N GLY A 351 10.20 -9.24 3.73
CA GLY A 351 10.15 -10.01 4.99
C GLY A 351 11.03 -9.37 6.09
N SER A 352 10.98 -9.90 7.32
CA SER A 352 11.76 -9.35 8.43
C SER A 352 13.26 -9.65 8.31
N TRP A 353 14.00 -8.71 7.73
CA TRP A 353 15.47 -8.68 7.60
C TRP A 353 16.21 -8.66 8.95
N LEU A 354 15.49 -8.61 10.08
CA LEU A 354 16.02 -8.63 11.44
C LEU A 354 16.78 -9.93 11.80
N VAL A 355 16.84 -10.90 10.88
CA VAL A 355 17.59 -12.18 10.98
C VAL A 355 19.06 -12.00 11.39
N SER A 356 19.73 -10.96 10.91
CA SER A 356 21.11 -10.62 11.31
C SER A 356 21.37 -9.11 11.21
N PRO A 357 22.37 -8.57 11.94
CA PRO A 357 22.73 -7.16 11.83
C PRO A 357 23.30 -6.80 10.45
N GLU A 358 24.02 -7.70 9.78
CA GLU A 358 24.59 -7.47 8.44
C GLU A 358 23.49 -7.29 7.39
N ILE A 359 22.52 -8.22 7.35
CA ILE A 359 21.35 -8.17 6.44
C ILE A 359 20.50 -6.92 6.73
N THR A 360 20.34 -6.56 8.00
CA THR A 360 19.67 -5.33 8.43
C THR A 360 20.40 -4.08 7.94
N THR A 361 21.73 -4.07 8.02
CA THR A 361 22.54 -2.92 7.59
C THR A 361 22.46 -2.74 6.08
N ALA A 362 22.58 -3.83 5.32
CA ALA A 362 22.37 -3.81 3.86
C ALA A 362 20.96 -3.32 3.50
N ALA A 363 19.90 -3.78 4.19
CA ALA A 363 18.53 -3.31 3.98
C ALA A 363 18.37 -1.80 4.24
N PHE A 364 18.99 -1.25 5.29
CA PHE A 364 18.98 0.19 5.57
C PHE A 364 19.83 1.00 4.57
N CYS A 365 21.01 0.52 4.18
CA CYS A 365 21.86 1.22 3.20
C CYS A 365 21.23 1.23 1.81
N LEU A 366 20.64 0.10 1.35
CA LEU A 366 19.81 0.06 0.13
C LEU A 366 18.63 1.02 0.25
N GLY A 367 17.89 0.99 1.37
CA GLY A 367 16.78 1.91 1.62
C GLY A 367 17.19 3.39 1.51
N LYS A 368 18.34 3.78 2.08
CA LYS A 368 18.87 5.15 2.00
C LYS A 368 19.21 5.52 0.56
N ILE A 369 20.05 4.74 -0.12
CA ILE A 369 20.47 5.01 -1.51
C ILE A 369 19.25 5.14 -2.42
N VAL A 370 18.35 4.16 -2.37
CA VAL A 370 17.20 4.10 -3.28
C VAL A 370 16.24 5.25 -3.02
N ALA A 371 15.88 5.55 -1.77
CA ALA A 371 14.97 6.65 -1.47
C ALA A 371 15.57 8.03 -1.77
N SER A 372 16.89 8.21 -1.63
CA SER A 372 17.58 9.45 -2.00
C SER A 372 17.80 9.63 -3.51
N ASN A 373 17.84 8.56 -4.30
CA ASN A 373 18.23 8.60 -5.72
C ASN A 373 17.17 8.03 -6.68
N TYR A 374 15.93 7.81 -6.26
CA TYR A 374 14.92 7.06 -7.02
C TYR A 374 14.63 7.58 -8.45
N LEU A 375 14.87 8.86 -8.72
CA LEU A 375 14.70 9.47 -10.06
C LEU A 375 15.83 9.12 -11.04
N HIS A 376 16.97 8.63 -10.54
CA HIS A 376 18.08 8.10 -11.34
C HIS A 376 18.00 6.56 -11.48
N LEU A 377 17.07 5.92 -10.75
CA LEU A 377 16.89 4.46 -10.66
C LEU A 377 15.62 4.02 -11.41
N THR A 378 15.64 4.15 -12.73
CA THR A 378 14.45 4.08 -13.59
C THR A 378 14.03 2.67 -14.03
N ARG A 379 14.82 1.62 -13.70
CA ARG A 379 14.51 0.24 -14.12
C ARG A 379 13.26 -0.29 -13.42
N ASN A 380 12.43 -0.99 -14.19
CA ASN A 380 11.22 -1.65 -13.67
C ASN A 380 11.11 -3.09 -14.19
N CYS A 381 11.87 -4.02 -13.61
CA CYS A 381 11.80 -5.45 -13.92
C CYS A 381 10.37 -6.00 -13.78
N PHE A 382 9.63 -5.53 -12.75
CA PHE A 382 8.24 -5.92 -12.50
C PHE A 382 7.22 -5.31 -13.49
N ILE A 383 7.66 -4.66 -14.58
CA ILE A 383 6.80 -4.35 -15.74
C ILE A 383 6.46 -5.60 -16.58
N ALA A 384 7.21 -6.69 -16.42
CA ALA A 384 6.96 -7.96 -17.11
C ALA A 384 6.03 -8.89 -16.31
N VAL A 385 5.16 -9.61 -17.02
CA VAL A 385 4.24 -10.61 -16.43
C VAL A 385 5.01 -11.68 -15.67
N ASP A 386 6.05 -12.23 -16.29
CA ASP A 386 6.80 -13.36 -15.74
C ASP A 386 7.61 -12.93 -14.51
N ALA A 387 8.13 -11.69 -14.47
CA ALA A 387 8.80 -11.14 -13.29
C ALA A 387 7.84 -10.96 -12.11
N GLN A 388 6.59 -10.53 -12.34
CA GLN A 388 5.57 -10.53 -11.28
C GLN A 388 5.19 -11.96 -10.87
N ARG A 389 5.05 -12.89 -11.81
CA ARG A 389 4.74 -14.30 -11.51
C ARG A 389 5.82 -14.91 -10.61
N ALA A 390 7.08 -14.77 -11.00
CA ALA A 390 8.26 -15.22 -10.25
C ALA A 390 8.30 -14.65 -8.82
N PHE A 391 7.98 -13.36 -8.64
CA PHE A 391 7.90 -12.75 -7.31
C PHE A 391 6.85 -13.41 -6.41
N TYR A 392 5.65 -13.70 -6.93
CA TYR A 392 4.58 -14.32 -6.13
C TYR A 392 4.72 -15.83 -5.95
N GLU A 393 5.38 -16.52 -6.88
CA GLU A 393 5.62 -17.97 -6.84
C GLU A 393 6.92 -18.34 -6.11
N GLY A 394 7.84 -17.39 -5.93
CA GLY A 394 9.11 -17.57 -5.22
C GLY A 394 10.23 -18.10 -6.12
N ASP A 395 10.16 -17.84 -7.41
CA ASP A 395 11.17 -18.24 -8.39
C ASP A 395 12.39 -17.31 -8.29
N GLN A 396 13.44 -17.78 -7.63
CA GLN A 396 14.73 -17.11 -7.55
C GLN A 396 15.56 -17.31 -8.83
N ASP A 397 15.31 -18.32 -9.65
CA ASP A 397 16.12 -18.62 -10.85
C ASP A 397 15.76 -17.69 -12.01
N TYR A 398 14.48 -17.35 -12.18
CA TYR A 398 14.05 -16.31 -13.12
C TYR A 398 14.56 -14.91 -12.70
N LEU A 399 14.53 -14.59 -11.40
CA LEU A 399 14.80 -13.24 -10.91
C LEU A 399 16.28 -12.93 -10.63
N ARG A 400 17.12 -13.93 -10.35
CA ARG A 400 18.56 -13.73 -10.06
C ARG A 400 19.36 -13.15 -11.23
N PRO A 401 19.16 -13.53 -12.50
CA PRO A 401 19.84 -12.89 -13.64
C PRO A 401 19.63 -11.37 -13.70
N LEU A 402 18.46 -10.88 -13.28
CA LEU A 402 18.13 -9.45 -13.29
C LEU A 402 18.93 -8.66 -12.23
N PHE A 403 19.45 -9.32 -11.20
CA PHE A 403 20.23 -8.67 -10.14
C PHE A 403 21.51 -8.01 -10.66
N LYS A 404 22.16 -8.57 -11.69
CA LYS A 404 23.40 -8.03 -12.24
C LYS A 404 23.26 -6.56 -12.64
N ASP A 405 22.19 -6.26 -13.37
CA ASP A 405 21.94 -4.92 -13.88
C ASP A 405 21.42 -3.98 -12.78
N ILE A 406 20.53 -4.49 -11.92
CA ILE A 406 20.04 -3.80 -10.71
C ILE A 406 21.21 -3.36 -9.81
N TRP A 407 22.25 -4.21 -9.70
CA TRP A 407 23.46 -3.90 -8.95
C TRP A 407 24.34 -2.88 -9.66
N ALA A 408 24.51 -2.98 -10.98
CA ALA A 408 25.27 -2.01 -11.76
C ALA A 408 24.67 -0.60 -11.66
N ASP A 409 23.34 -0.46 -11.75
CA ASP A 409 22.65 0.82 -11.55
C ASP A 409 22.95 1.42 -10.16
N ILE A 410 22.95 0.59 -9.10
CA ILE A 410 23.30 1.02 -7.73
C ILE A 410 24.77 1.45 -7.65
N GLN A 411 25.70 0.67 -8.21
CA GLN A 411 27.14 0.94 -8.17
C GLN A 411 27.53 2.24 -8.91
N ASN A 412 26.74 2.66 -9.90
CA ASN A 412 26.93 3.91 -10.63
C ASN A 412 26.52 5.16 -9.82
N LEU A 413 25.81 5.02 -8.69
CA LEU A 413 25.44 6.15 -7.84
C LEU A 413 26.61 6.58 -6.94
N SER A 414 26.89 7.88 -6.88
CA SER A 414 27.95 8.44 -6.01
C SER A 414 27.84 8.01 -4.55
N MET A 415 26.61 7.87 -4.04
CA MET A 415 26.28 7.44 -2.68
C MET A 415 26.61 5.96 -2.38
N TYR A 416 26.79 5.10 -3.39
CA TYR A 416 27.20 3.71 -3.18
C TYR A 416 28.53 3.60 -2.44
N ASN A 417 29.50 4.47 -2.78
CA ASN A 417 30.82 4.48 -2.17
C ASN A 417 30.76 4.61 -0.64
N SER A 418 29.81 5.39 -0.12
CA SER A 418 29.61 5.65 1.31
C SER A 418 29.08 4.45 2.11
N PHE A 419 28.61 3.39 1.44
CA PHE A 419 28.03 2.20 2.08
C PHE A 419 28.50 0.89 1.42
N SER A 420 29.60 0.95 0.66
CA SER A 420 29.99 -0.11 -0.27
C SER A 420 30.44 -1.41 0.43
N GLU A 421 30.99 -1.31 1.64
CA GLU A 421 31.39 -2.45 2.48
C GLU A 421 30.16 -3.20 3.00
N GLU A 422 29.18 -2.48 3.55
CA GLU A 422 27.94 -3.05 4.10
C GLU A 422 27.05 -3.64 3.00
N LEU A 423 27.08 -3.02 1.82
CA LEU A 423 26.34 -3.47 0.64
C LEU A 423 26.95 -4.71 -0.02
N GLN A 424 28.28 -4.88 0.01
CA GLN A 424 28.89 -6.10 -0.55
C GLN A 424 28.42 -7.39 0.17
N PHE A 425 27.92 -7.30 1.40
CA PHE A 425 27.36 -8.47 2.10
C PHE A 425 26.18 -9.10 1.34
N ILE A 426 25.20 -8.30 0.90
CA ILE A 426 24.01 -8.82 0.20
C ILE A 426 24.34 -9.28 -1.23
N ALA A 427 25.22 -8.56 -1.95
CA ALA A 427 25.65 -8.98 -3.28
C ALA A 427 26.44 -10.30 -3.25
N ASN A 428 27.36 -10.47 -2.28
CA ASN A 428 28.03 -11.76 -2.06
C ASN A 428 27.04 -12.89 -1.76
N MET A 429 26.01 -12.66 -0.93
CA MET A 429 24.97 -13.68 -0.68
C MET A 429 24.24 -14.08 -1.96
N ILE A 430 23.80 -13.12 -2.78
CA ILE A 430 23.05 -13.38 -4.02
C ILE A 430 23.90 -14.13 -5.05
N GLN A 431 25.18 -13.75 -5.18
CA GLN A 431 26.15 -14.36 -6.10
C GLN A 431 26.53 -15.81 -5.73
N ASN A 432 26.52 -16.14 -4.44
CA ASN A 432 26.89 -17.47 -3.92
C ASN A 432 25.66 -18.34 -3.53
N ASP A 433 24.45 -17.92 -3.93
CA ASP A 433 23.17 -18.54 -3.58
C ASP A 433 22.96 -18.83 -2.08
N ILE A 434 23.26 -17.83 -1.25
CA ILE A 434 23.11 -17.91 0.20
C ILE A 434 21.79 -17.26 0.61
N ASN A 435 20.82 -18.08 1.01
CA ASN A 435 19.57 -17.62 1.66
C ASN A 435 19.73 -17.51 3.19
N TRP A 436 18.96 -16.62 3.83
CA TRP A 436 18.99 -16.42 5.30
C TRP A 436 18.31 -17.55 6.09
N ASP A 437 18.73 -17.77 7.34
CA ASP A 437 18.18 -18.82 8.21
C ASP A 437 17.17 -18.29 9.26
N GLU A 438 15.89 -18.39 8.93
CA GLU A 438 14.75 -18.01 9.80
C GLU A 438 14.60 -18.88 11.06
N ARG A 439 15.37 -19.96 11.21
CA ARG A 439 15.31 -20.92 12.34
C ARG A 439 16.24 -20.50 13.51
N VAL A 440 17.12 -19.53 13.27
CA VAL A 440 18.09 -19.03 14.25
C VAL A 440 17.43 -18.06 15.22
N ASP A 441 17.82 -18.15 16.50
CA ASP A 441 17.41 -17.18 17.52
C ASP A 441 18.17 -15.87 17.29
N ILE A 442 17.49 -14.80 16.86
CA ILE A 442 18.16 -13.55 16.42
C ILE A 442 19.01 -12.90 17.51
N ARG A 443 18.75 -13.20 18.79
CA ARG A 443 19.63 -12.76 19.89
C ARG A 443 21.07 -13.29 19.75
N LYS A 444 21.27 -14.41 19.07
CA LYS A 444 22.60 -14.97 18.77
C LYS A 444 23.31 -14.20 17.66
N THR A 445 22.65 -13.97 16.53
CA THR A 445 23.23 -13.23 15.39
C THR A 445 23.54 -11.78 15.75
N TRP A 446 22.73 -11.16 16.60
CA TRP A 446 22.94 -9.78 17.07
C TRP A 446 23.91 -9.63 18.27
N GLY A 447 24.50 -10.72 18.77
CA GLY A 447 25.44 -10.68 19.91
C GLY A 447 24.79 -10.25 21.24
N ILE A 448 23.54 -10.64 21.47
CA ILE A 448 22.74 -10.25 22.64
C ILE A 448 22.96 -11.26 23.77
N THR A 449 23.99 -10.98 24.58
CA THR A 449 24.51 -11.90 25.62
C THR A 449 23.76 -11.83 26.95
N ASN A 450 22.91 -10.82 27.18
CA ASN A 450 22.21 -10.58 28.45
C ASN A 450 21.00 -11.52 28.71
N VAL A 451 21.03 -12.73 28.15
CA VAL A 451 20.01 -13.77 28.36
C VAL A 451 20.25 -14.46 29.72
N SER A 452 19.23 -14.44 30.57
CA SER A 452 19.27 -15.05 31.89
C SER A 452 19.36 -16.58 31.82
N ARG A 453 20.06 -17.18 32.78
CA ARG A 453 20.03 -18.64 33.02
C ARG A 453 18.63 -19.16 33.40
N ARG A 454 17.68 -18.28 33.72
CA ARG A 454 16.28 -18.62 34.04
C ARG A 454 15.53 -19.17 32.81
N GLU A 455 14.68 -20.15 33.07
CA GLU A 455 13.77 -20.71 32.08
C GLU A 455 12.35 -20.18 32.28
N TYR A 456 11.71 -19.85 31.16
CA TYR A 456 10.29 -19.56 31.11
C TYR A 456 9.50 -20.85 31.35
N LYS A 457 9.00 -21.01 32.57
CA LYS A 457 8.02 -22.02 32.93
C LYS A 457 6.63 -21.45 32.67
N ASN A 458 6.12 -21.70 31.46
CA ASN A 458 4.78 -21.27 31.04
C ASN A 458 3.74 -21.78 32.06
N ALA A 459 2.90 -20.90 32.57
CA ALA A 459 1.91 -21.25 33.59
C ALA A 459 0.97 -22.33 33.01
N LYS A 460 0.80 -23.44 33.73
CA LYS A 460 -0.04 -24.56 33.27
C LYS A 460 -1.49 -24.11 33.17
N VAL A 461 -1.94 -23.76 31.96
CA VAL A 461 -3.35 -23.92 31.59
C VAL A 461 -3.66 -25.41 31.73
N PRO A 462 -4.63 -25.83 32.56
CA PRO A 462 -4.92 -27.25 32.76
C PRO A 462 -5.32 -27.93 31.45
N ILE A 463 -4.63 -29.02 31.10
CA ILE A 463 -4.98 -29.84 29.93
C ILE A 463 -6.08 -30.82 30.36
N ASN A 464 -7.31 -30.29 30.51
CA ASN A 464 -8.53 -31.06 30.77
C ASN A 464 -9.59 -30.73 29.70
N ALA A 465 -9.39 -31.27 28.50
CA ALA A 465 -10.40 -31.35 27.44
C ALA A 465 -9.95 -32.37 26.38
N THR A 466 -10.00 -33.66 26.71
CA THR A 466 -9.79 -34.74 25.73
C THR A 466 -11.10 -34.97 24.98
N THR A 467 -11.16 -34.57 23.71
CA THR A 467 -12.20 -35.07 22.78
C THR A 467 -11.67 -35.15 21.36
N SER A 468 -11.69 -36.38 20.82
CA SER A 468 -11.37 -36.69 19.44
C SER A 468 -12.66 -36.91 18.63
N SER A 469 -12.94 -36.04 17.68
CA SER A 469 -13.91 -36.24 16.59
C SER A 469 -13.62 -35.20 15.51
N SER A 470 -13.04 -35.58 14.36
CA SER A 470 -13.61 -36.35 13.24
C SER A 470 -14.47 -35.49 12.31
N ILE A 471 -14.15 -35.54 11.02
CA ILE A 471 -14.82 -34.83 9.93
C ILE A 471 -16.28 -35.28 9.82
N ASN A 472 -17.22 -34.34 9.70
CA ASN A 472 -18.39 -34.51 8.83
C ASN A 472 -19.01 -33.16 8.40
N SER A 473 -19.97 -33.19 7.47
CA SER A 473 -20.27 -32.07 6.58
C SER A 473 -21.72 -31.57 6.58
N ASN A 474 -21.90 -30.37 6.01
CA ASN A 474 -23.13 -29.86 5.41
C ASN A 474 -24.28 -29.42 6.37
N PRO A 475 -25.31 -28.67 5.89
CA PRO A 475 -25.55 -27.34 6.45
C PRO A 475 -27.00 -27.09 6.93
N ASP A 476 -27.42 -25.80 6.87
CA ASP A 476 -28.77 -25.25 7.07
C ASP A 476 -29.39 -25.23 8.48
N ARG A 477 -29.34 -24.05 9.10
CA ARG A 477 -30.57 -23.24 9.30
C ARG A 477 -30.26 -21.78 9.71
N ALA A 478 -31.24 -20.91 9.50
CA ALA A 478 -31.16 -19.47 9.79
C ALA A 478 -32.25 -19.02 10.78
N SER A 479 -31.95 -18.01 11.60
CA SER A 479 -32.97 -17.26 12.36
C SER A 479 -32.49 -15.85 12.79
N THR A 480 -32.98 -14.84 12.06
CA THR A 480 -33.56 -13.58 12.58
C THR A 480 -32.98 -12.88 13.83
N SER A 481 -32.29 -11.77 13.59
CA SER A 481 -32.54 -10.41 14.14
C SER A 481 -33.23 -10.19 15.51
N ALA A 482 -32.62 -9.35 16.35
CA ALA A 482 -33.36 -8.33 17.13
C ALA A 482 -32.48 -7.11 17.51
N THR A 483 -33.08 -5.92 17.50
CA THR A 483 -32.50 -4.61 17.90
C THR A 483 -32.48 -4.38 19.42
N ARG A 484 -31.51 -3.62 19.95
CA ARG A 484 -31.73 -2.56 20.96
C ARG A 484 -30.54 -1.60 21.18
N ARG A 485 -30.81 -0.29 21.04
CA ARG A 485 -30.25 0.84 21.83
C ARG A 485 -31.26 1.17 22.95
N PRO A 486 -31.12 2.19 23.83
CA PRO A 486 -30.04 3.15 24.16
C PRO A 486 -29.59 2.93 25.66
N PRO A 487 -29.12 3.88 26.52
CA PRO A 487 -28.91 5.34 26.39
C PRO A 487 -27.59 5.92 26.97
N ILE A 488 -27.59 7.26 27.10
CA ILE A 488 -26.49 8.18 27.50
C ILE A 488 -27.00 9.02 28.71
N ASN A 489 -26.10 9.76 29.40
CA ASN A 489 -26.28 10.71 30.53
C ASN A 489 -26.07 10.13 31.96
N SER A 490 -25.55 10.87 32.96
CA SER A 490 -24.78 12.15 32.95
C SER A 490 -24.19 12.53 34.33
N ILE A 491 -22.94 13.04 34.32
CA ILE A 491 -22.41 14.21 35.08
C ILE A 491 -22.79 14.41 36.58
N ARG A 492 -21.80 14.28 37.49
CA ARG A 492 -21.30 15.29 38.48
C ARG A 492 -20.15 14.66 39.31
N ASN A 493 -18.98 15.24 39.63
CA ASN A 493 -18.37 16.58 39.66
C ASN A 493 -18.19 17.14 41.09
N SER A 494 -16.92 17.25 41.53
CA SER A 494 -16.46 18.03 42.69
C SER A 494 -15.04 18.56 42.43
N ASN A 495 -14.70 19.72 43.00
CA ASN A 495 -13.51 20.53 42.69
C ASN A 495 -12.84 20.99 44.01
N PRO A 496 -11.62 21.56 44.01
CA PRO A 496 -11.59 23.03 44.08
C PRO A 496 -10.44 23.76 43.33
N GLN A 497 -10.64 25.07 43.24
CA GLN A 497 -9.82 26.18 42.69
C GLN A 497 -8.72 26.64 43.70
N PRO A 498 -7.85 27.67 43.45
CA PRO A 498 -7.99 28.82 42.53
C PRO A 498 -6.82 29.03 41.53
N SER A 499 -6.84 29.97 40.56
CA SER A 499 -7.52 31.30 40.46
C SER A 499 -7.86 31.67 38.97
N LEU A 500 -8.12 32.89 38.47
CA LEU A 500 -8.01 34.28 39.00
C LEU A 500 -9.04 35.31 38.40
N ARG A 501 -8.73 35.97 37.27
CA ARG A 501 -9.46 37.06 36.56
C ARG A 501 -9.20 36.90 35.03
N THR A 502 -9.97 37.45 34.08
CA THR A 502 -10.54 38.82 33.98
C THR A 502 -11.90 38.85 33.23
N VAL A 503 -12.58 40.00 33.29
CA VAL A 503 -13.96 40.26 32.83
C VAL A 503 -13.99 40.84 31.41
N ASN A 504 -15.03 40.51 30.63
CA ASN A 504 -15.82 41.49 29.85
C ASN A 504 -17.18 40.92 29.43
N SER A 505 -18.13 41.82 29.15
CA SER A 505 -19.55 41.57 28.89
C SER A 505 -19.96 42.02 27.50
N GLU A 506 -21.06 41.47 26.96
CA GLU A 506 -22.18 42.30 26.46
C GLU A 506 -23.47 41.50 26.22
N ASN A 507 -24.58 42.23 26.07
CA ASN A 507 -25.95 41.69 25.93
C ASN A 507 -26.43 41.76 24.48
N ASN A 508 -27.35 40.86 24.07
CA ASN A 508 -28.73 41.31 23.81
C ASN A 508 -29.78 40.19 23.64
N ASN A 509 -31.05 40.57 23.83
CA ASN A 509 -32.24 39.71 23.72
C ASN A 509 -32.86 39.76 22.31
N GLY A 510 -33.69 38.76 21.95
CA GLY A 510 -34.38 38.71 20.64
C GLY A 510 -35.49 37.65 20.49
N ASN A 511 -36.59 37.79 21.25
CA ASN A 511 -37.84 37.03 21.03
C ASN A 511 -38.56 37.50 19.73
N ASN A 512 -39.58 36.87 19.11
CA ASN A 512 -40.52 35.79 19.51
C ASN A 512 -41.34 35.26 18.29
N ARG A 513 -41.93 34.05 18.40
CA ARG A 513 -43.23 33.57 17.79
C ARG A 513 -43.41 33.50 16.24
N ASP A 514 -44.46 32.86 15.67
CA ASP A 514 -45.25 31.61 15.95
C ASP A 514 -46.34 31.40 14.83
N ARG A 515 -46.97 30.20 14.76
CA ARG A 515 -48.19 29.80 13.98
C ARG A 515 -47.97 29.53 12.46
N ARG A 516 -48.52 28.47 11.82
CA ARG A 516 -49.92 27.92 11.68
C ARG A 516 -50.86 28.91 10.95
N SER A 517 -51.72 28.57 9.99
CA SER A 517 -52.21 27.32 9.32
C SER A 517 -52.80 27.73 7.93
N GLY A 518 -53.42 26.93 7.04
CA GLY A 518 -53.88 25.53 6.96
C GLY A 518 -55.09 25.42 5.99
N SER A 519 -55.60 24.21 5.66
CA SER A 519 -56.75 23.95 4.74
C SER A 519 -56.54 24.33 3.23
N SER A 520 -57.25 23.80 2.22
CA SER A 520 -58.02 22.55 2.04
C SER A 520 -58.59 22.39 0.59
N ILE A 521 -58.62 21.16 0.03
CA ILE A 521 -59.78 20.47 -0.65
C ILE A 521 -60.50 21.23 -1.82
N ARG A 522 -60.70 20.73 -3.07
CA ARG A 522 -61.46 19.51 -3.51
C ARG A 522 -61.46 19.29 -5.06
N THR A 523 -61.57 18.03 -5.53
CA THR A 523 -62.26 17.53 -6.79
C THR A 523 -61.85 18.06 -8.20
N SER A 524 -62.15 17.40 -9.34
CA SER A 524 -62.92 16.15 -9.65
C SER A 524 -62.52 15.48 -10.99
N ASN A 525 -62.91 14.20 -11.12
CA ASN A 525 -62.85 13.27 -12.26
C ASN A 525 -63.15 13.82 -13.67
N SER A 526 -62.54 13.17 -14.67
CA SER A 526 -63.22 12.67 -15.89
C SER A 526 -62.54 11.38 -16.40
N GLY A 527 -63.23 10.59 -17.24
CA GLY A 527 -62.89 9.18 -17.54
C GLY A 527 -62.22 8.89 -18.91
N PRO A 528 -62.04 7.60 -19.27
CA PRO A 528 -61.17 7.15 -20.37
C PRO A 528 -61.91 6.78 -21.67
N VAL A 529 -61.19 6.76 -22.80
CA VAL A 529 -61.60 6.14 -24.08
C VAL A 529 -60.41 5.43 -24.77
N PHE A 530 -60.73 4.39 -25.55
CA PHE A 530 -59.89 3.58 -26.46
C PHE A 530 -59.11 4.42 -27.50
N THR A 531 -58.05 3.95 -28.19
CA THR A 531 -58.05 2.85 -29.20
C THR A 531 -56.72 2.14 -29.45
N SER A 532 -56.77 1.02 -30.16
CA SER A 532 -55.64 0.20 -30.64
C SER A 532 -55.76 -0.12 -32.14
N THR A 533 -54.64 -0.13 -32.89
CA THR A 533 -54.53 -0.84 -34.19
C THR A 533 -53.08 -1.00 -34.66
N HIS A 534 -52.75 -2.21 -35.16
CA HIS A 534 -51.76 -2.58 -36.22
C HIS A 534 -50.29 -2.09 -36.15
N ASN A 535 -49.26 -2.74 -36.71
CA ASN A 535 -48.90 -4.05 -37.33
C ASN A 535 -47.95 -3.77 -38.53
N PHE A 536 -47.15 -4.80 -38.91
CA PHE A 536 -46.13 -4.87 -39.99
C PHE A 536 -44.74 -4.36 -39.57
N HIS A 537 -43.69 -5.22 -39.57
CA HIS A 537 -42.91 -5.78 -40.70
C HIS A 537 -42.07 -4.70 -41.42
N ASN A 538 -40.77 -4.87 -41.66
CA ASN A 538 -39.86 -6.01 -41.44
C ASN A 538 -38.69 -5.65 -40.50
#